data_AF-A0A933PTS7-F1
#
_entry.id   AF-A0A933PTS7-F1
#
_cell.length_a   1.000
_cell.length_b   1.000
_cell.length_c   1.000
_cell.angle_alpha   90.00
_cell.angle_beta   90.00
_cell.angle_gamma   90.00
#
_symmetry.space_group_name_H-M   'P 1'
#
loop_
_entity.id
_entity.type
_entity.pdbx_description
1 polymer ?
#
loop_
_entity_poly.entity_id
_entity_poly.type
_entity_poly.pdbx_seq_one_letter_code
_entity_poly.pdbx_strand_id
1 'polypeptide(L)'
;MSTLVITLIATGIAVTLFSIFVKYLRYRSNLERSFNMVFLEIKVPRKESKEDREVESEQYSNQKDFKEITGGIMTQFFESLHGIYIKEWYNLFTAQDFMSFEYAVLDAQVHFFVVCPRKLQSLIEKQLTAFYPDAYVEQAEDYNIFRPNSQVVSAYIVTKKKFWYPIKTYSHMNADPLNGIINSLSKITKDEGAAIQIMIRPKKDGWQKKGRKEANKIFQNKTHLGFAWYNPISWFSSMFEVLFRGEEALKPNQEATERTTPLTDEEVKSMEEKNSRAGFHAIIRLVACANTKREAMTNLIAMRSSFSQYSSSNGNALEYTHWHGNKRLVTNFIFRNFWRGFNQWVTFHRMLFSAEELASIFHVPNIRFNKYPSIAWQNFKISPPPANIPTSGLLLGHNVYRGEKKEIRLKTEDRFRHFYVIGQTGTGKSSILQVMIRQDLKNGNGLCVIDPHGSLIEDILPFIPRERADDVIYFDPADMERPLGMNLLEGETWEEKELVALDAMNIMIKLFDEE
;
A
#
# COMPACT_ATOMS: atom_id res chain seq x y z
N MET A 1 -23.99 57.88 -9.99
CA MET A 1 -22.77 57.08 -9.77
C MET A 1 -21.87 57.25 -10.98
N SER A 2 -20.60 57.60 -10.79
CA SER A 2 -19.65 57.72 -11.90
C SER A 2 -19.53 56.39 -12.64
N THR A 3 -19.36 56.44 -13.96
CA THR A 3 -19.13 55.28 -14.84
C THR A 3 -18.05 54.34 -14.28
N LEU A 4 -17.05 54.90 -13.61
CA LEU A 4 -15.97 54.18 -12.93
C LEU A 4 -16.45 53.25 -11.80
N VAL A 5 -17.45 53.68 -11.01
CA VAL A 5 -18.03 52.85 -9.93
C VAL A 5 -18.84 51.69 -10.52
N ILE A 6 -19.59 51.95 -11.60
CA ILE A 6 -20.38 50.91 -12.29
C ILE A 6 -19.45 49.86 -12.91
N THR A 7 -18.35 50.28 -13.55
CA THR A 7 -17.33 49.38 -14.12
C THR A 7 -16.63 48.55 -13.04
N LEU A 8 -16.30 49.13 -11.88
CA LEU A 8 -15.70 48.40 -10.76
C LEU A 8 -16.66 47.34 -10.18
N ILE A 9 -17.94 47.68 -10.01
CA ILE A 9 -18.96 46.75 -9.54
C ILE A 9 -19.17 45.62 -10.55
N ALA A 10 -19.31 45.94 -11.85
CA ALA A 10 -19.47 44.96 -12.92
C ALA A 10 -18.27 44.01 -13.00
N THR A 11 -17.04 44.54 -12.88
CA THR A 11 -15.82 43.74 -12.86
C THR A 11 -15.77 42.84 -11.63
N GLY A 12 -16.13 43.34 -10.45
CA GLY A 12 -16.21 42.55 -9.22
C GLY A 12 -17.21 41.40 -9.30
N ILE A 13 -18.39 41.65 -9.89
CA ILE A 13 -19.41 40.62 -10.15
C ILE A 13 -18.88 39.59 -11.15
N ALA A 14 -18.28 40.02 -12.26
CA ALA A 14 -17.72 39.13 -13.27
C ALA A 14 -16.62 38.21 -12.69
N VAL A 15 -15.71 38.76 -11.88
CA VAL A 15 -14.65 37.98 -11.19
C VAL A 15 -15.25 36.98 -10.20
N THR A 16 -16.32 37.37 -9.49
CA THR A 16 -17.00 36.49 -8.53
C THR A 16 -17.72 35.35 -9.24
N LEU A 17 -18.48 35.66 -10.30
CA LEU A 17 -19.14 34.65 -11.14
C LEU A 17 -18.14 33.71 -11.79
N PHE A 18 -17.02 34.23 -12.31
CA PHE A 18 -15.93 33.41 -12.85
C PHE A 18 -15.32 32.51 -11.77
N SER A 19 -15.10 33.00 -10.55
CA SER A 19 -14.61 32.19 -9.44
C SER A 19 -15.58 31.06 -9.06
N ILE A 20 -16.88 31.35 -9.03
CA ILE A 20 -17.94 30.35 -8.78
C ILE A 20 -17.96 29.31 -9.90
N PHE A 21 -17.90 29.75 -11.16
CA PHE A 21 -17.85 28.87 -12.33
C PHE A 21 -16.63 27.95 -12.30
N VAL A 22 -15.43 28.48 -12.01
CA VAL A 22 -14.21 27.68 -11.85
C VAL A 22 -14.34 26.68 -10.69
N LYS A 23 -14.89 27.10 -9.54
CA LYS A 23 -15.13 26.18 -8.41
C LYS A 23 -16.10 25.06 -8.78
N TYR A 24 -17.14 25.36 -9.56
CA TYR A 24 -18.11 24.38 -10.03
C TYR A 24 -17.49 23.38 -11.01
N LEU A 25 -16.70 23.85 -11.98
CA LEU A 25 -15.96 22.97 -12.90
C LEU A 25 -14.99 22.06 -12.15
N ARG A 26 -14.25 22.60 -11.19
CA ARG A 26 -13.37 21.80 -10.32
C ARG A 26 -14.15 20.78 -9.50
N TYR A 27 -15.32 21.15 -8.99
CA TYR A 27 -16.17 20.25 -8.23
C TYR A 27 -16.61 19.07 -9.11
N ARG A 28 -17.13 19.32 -10.31
CA ARG A 28 -17.50 18.27 -11.26
C ARG A 28 -16.34 17.38 -11.65
N SER A 29 -15.18 17.97 -11.98
CA SER A 29 -13.99 17.19 -12.32
C SER A 29 -13.49 16.32 -11.17
N ASN A 30 -13.51 16.83 -9.92
CA ASN A 30 -13.17 16.00 -8.75
C ASN A 30 -14.19 14.90 -8.49
N LEU A 31 -15.48 15.15 -8.75
CA LEU A 31 -16.54 14.15 -8.60
C LEU A 31 -16.34 13.00 -9.61
N GLU A 32 -16.06 13.32 -10.86
CA GLU A 32 -15.77 12.33 -11.90
C GLU A 32 -14.52 11.50 -11.57
N ARG A 33 -13.43 12.15 -11.12
CA ARG A 33 -12.25 11.44 -10.62
C ARG A 33 -12.59 10.47 -9.48
N SER A 34 -13.53 10.86 -8.62
CA SER A 34 -13.92 10.07 -7.45
C SER A 34 -14.60 8.76 -7.79
N PHE A 35 -15.30 8.71 -8.93
CA PHE A 35 -15.92 7.49 -9.44
C PHE A 35 -14.95 6.60 -10.23
N ASN A 36 -13.80 7.12 -10.67
CA ASN A 36 -12.81 6.39 -11.47
C ASN A 36 -11.46 6.26 -10.75
N MET A 37 -11.52 5.90 -9.47
CA MET A 37 -10.34 5.54 -8.69
C MET A 37 -10.13 4.03 -8.70
N VAL A 38 -8.87 3.64 -8.48
CA VAL A 38 -8.41 2.26 -8.33
C VAL A 38 -7.90 2.09 -6.91
N PHE A 39 -8.27 0.97 -6.30
CA PHE A 39 -7.84 0.58 -4.98
C PHE A 39 -6.65 -0.34 -5.11
N LEU A 40 -5.51 0.06 -4.53
CA LEU A 40 -4.32 -0.75 -4.46
C LEU A 40 -4.13 -1.18 -3.01
N GLU A 41 -4.25 -2.48 -2.74
CA GLU A 41 -3.95 -3.06 -1.44
C GLU A 41 -2.44 -3.35 -1.36
N ILE A 42 -1.82 -2.92 -0.26
CA ILE A 42 -0.41 -3.19 0.04
C ILE A 42 -0.35 -4.27 1.11
N LYS A 43 0.25 -5.42 0.77
CA LYS A 43 0.55 -6.51 1.68
C LYS A 43 2.04 -6.69 1.80
N VAL A 44 2.51 -6.95 3.02
CA VAL A 44 3.94 -7.17 3.29
C VAL A 44 4.12 -8.61 3.78
N PRO A 45 5.15 -9.34 3.33
CA PRO A 45 5.40 -10.70 3.79
C PRO A 45 5.79 -10.73 5.27
N ARG A 46 5.24 -11.70 5.99
CA ARG A 46 5.68 -12.03 7.34
C ARG A 46 6.93 -12.91 7.26
N LYS A 47 8.11 -12.29 7.19
CA LYS A 47 9.39 -13.01 7.24
C LYS A 47 9.61 -13.55 8.66
N GLU A 48 9.46 -14.85 8.86
CA GLU A 48 9.65 -15.52 10.16
C GLU A 48 10.65 -16.70 10.11
N SER A 49 11.34 -16.94 8.98
CA SER A 49 12.30 -18.04 8.89
C SER A 49 13.50 -17.83 9.81
N LYS A 50 14.11 -18.92 10.29
CA LYS A 50 15.34 -18.85 11.12
C LYS A 50 16.50 -18.18 10.38
N GLU A 51 16.62 -18.43 9.08
CA GLU A 51 17.62 -17.82 8.20
C GLU A 51 17.42 -16.30 8.06
N ASP A 52 16.17 -15.83 7.93
CA ASP A 52 15.88 -14.39 7.94
C ASP A 52 16.26 -13.75 9.29
N ARG A 53 16.03 -14.45 10.42
CA ARG A 53 16.40 -13.95 11.75
C ARG A 53 17.92 -13.89 11.98
N GLU A 54 18.67 -14.85 11.43
CA GLU A 54 20.13 -14.93 11.57
C GLU A 54 20.84 -13.86 10.74
N VAL A 55 20.47 -13.68 9.46
CA VAL A 55 20.99 -12.60 8.59
C VAL A 55 20.66 -11.21 9.15
N GLU A 56 19.52 -11.05 9.81
CA GLU A 56 19.08 -9.77 10.37
C GLU A 56 19.72 -9.43 11.73
N SER A 57 20.29 -10.40 12.45
CA SER A 57 20.85 -10.21 13.79
C SER A 57 22.26 -9.57 13.79
N GLU A 58 23.00 -9.64 12.68
CA GLU A 58 24.41 -9.24 12.62
C GLU A 58 24.65 -7.78 12.18
N GLN A 59 23.65 -7.05 11.67
CA GLN A 59 23.95 -5.78 10.95
C GLN A 59 23.38 -4.46 11.51
N TYR A 60 22.39 -4.40 12.41
CA TYR A 60 21.76 -3.08 12.72
C TYR A 60 21.20 -2.87 14.15
N SER A 61 21.36 -1.65 14.68
CA SER A 61 20.98 -1.23 16.05
C SER A 61 19.61 -0.53 16.13
N ASN A 62 18.74 -1.02 17.02
CA ASN A 62 17.27 -0.86 17.08
C ASN A 62 16.62 0.55 17.02
N GLN A 63 17.33 1.69 17.05
CA GLN A 63 16.71 3.03 17.10
C GLN A 63 16.96 3.93 15.87
N LYS A 64 18.13 3.82 15.21
CA LYS A 64 18.42 4.59 13.98
C LYS A 64 17.68 4.01 12.76
N ASP A 65 17.37 2.72 12.81
CA ASP A 65 16.96 1.95 11.64
C ASP A 65 15.54 2.25 11.15
N PHE A 66 14.54 2.44 12.02
CA PHE A 66 13.17 2.71 11.51
C PHE A 66 13.07 4.09 10.85
N LYS A 67 13.83 5.07 11.33
CA LYS A 67 13.82 6.42 10.76
C LYS A 67 14.30 6.41 9.31
N GLU A 68 15.28 5.58 8.99
CA GLU A 68 15.79 5.42 7.63
C GLU A 68 14.92 4.46 6.81
N ILE A 69 14.61 3.28 7.36
CA ILE A 69 13.95 2.18 6.63
C ILE A 69 12.45 2.42 6.43
N THR A 70 11.72 2.91 7.42
CA THR A 70 10.26 3.12 7.29
C THR A 70 9.96 4.57 6.92
N GLY A 71 10.40 5.51 7.75
CA GLY A 71 10.12 6.94 7.58
C GLY A 71 10.85 7.56 6.37
N GLY A 72 12.14 7.28 6.23
CA GLY A 72 12.99 7.84 5.16
C GLY A 72 12.56 7.38 3.78
N ILE A 73 12.39 6.06 3.59
CA ILE A 73 11.89 5.48 2.33
C ILE A 73 10.51 6.05 1.97
N MET A 74 9.59 6.14 2.94
CA MET A 74 8.26 6.68 2.68
C MET A 74 8.29 8.19 2.37
N THR A 75 9.22 8.93 2.98
CA THR A 75 9.44 10.35 2.65
C THR A 75 9.86 10.52 1.20
N GLN A 76 10.82 9.71 0.72
CA GLN A 76 11.25 9.71 -0.67
C GLN A 76 10.11 9.31 -1.63
N PHE A 77 9.30 8.33 -1.24
CA PHE A 77 8.10 7.96 -1.98
C PHE A 77 7.15 9.16 -2.13
N PHE A 78 6.79 9.84 -1.04
CA PHE A 78 5.95 11.04 -1.11
C PHE A 78 6.60 12.16 -1.92
N GLU A 79 7.90 12.38 -1.81
CA GLU A 79 8.62 13.35 -2.65
C GLU A 79 8.49 13.00 -4.15
N SER A 80 8.62 11.73 -4.52
CA SER A 80 8.43 11.27 -5.90
C SER A 80 7.01 11.51 -6.43
N LEU A 81 6.00 11.46 -5.54
CA LEU A 81 4.60 11.78 -5.88
C LEU A 81 4.36 13.26 -6.13
N HIS A 82 5.24 14.16 -5.67
CA HIS A 82 5.13 15.58 -5.99
C HIS A 82 5.29 15.82 -7.50
N GLY A 83 6.02 14.94 -8.19
CA GLY A 83 6.17 14.97 -9.66
C GLY A 83 4.86 14.85 -10.44
N ILE A 84 3.78 14.38 -9.82
CA ILE A 84 2.44 14.28 -10.42
C ILE A 84 1.78 15.67 -10.56
N TYR A 85 2.38 16.73 -9.97
CA TYR A 85 1.84 18.08 -10.03
C TYR A 85 1.71 18.61 -11.48
N ILE A 86 0.47 18.87 -11.90
CA ILE A 86 0.12 19.40 -13.23
C ILE A 86 0.35 20.93 -13.25
N LYS A 87 1.24 21.42 -14.11
CA LYS A 87 1.63 22.86 -14.20
C LYS A 87 0.77 23.65 -15.19
N GLU A 88 0.03 22.96 -16.04
CA GLU A 88 -0.69 23.47 -17.19
C GLU A 88 -1.87 24.36 -16.77
N TRP A 89 -2.19 25.35 -17.60
CA TRP A 89 -3.21 26.37 -17.28
C TRP A 89 -4.61 25.79 -17.14
N TYR A 90 -4.96 24.74 -17.90
CA TYR A 90 -6.28 24.11 -17.85
C TYR A 90 -6.59 23.47 -16.49
N ASN A 91 -5.56 23.17 -15.70
CA ASN A 91 -5.68 22.71 -14.33
C ASN A 91 -6.32 23.75 -13.40
N LEU A 92 -6.35 25.02 -13.82
CA LEU A 92 -7.19 26.03 -13.19
C LEU A 92 -8.66 25.56 -13.14
N PHE A 93 -9.15 24.83 -14.13
CA PHE A 93 -10.53 24.35 -14.23
C PHE A 93 -10.70 22.90 -13.75
N THR A 94 -9.73 22.02 -14.02
CA THR A 94 -9.86 20.60 -13.67
C THR A 94 -9.41 20.29 -12.24
N ALA A 95 -8.56 21.11 -11.61
CA ALA A 95 -7.89 20.85 -10.34
C ALA A 95 -6.87 19.68 -10.37
N GLN A 96 -5.92 19.71 -9.43
CA GLN A 96 -4.90 18.68 -9.28
C GLN A 96 -5.52 17.32 -8.94
N ASP A 97 -4.87 16.27 -9.42
CA ASP A 97 -5.17 14.92 -8.99
C ASP A 97 -4.90 14.77 -7.48
N PHE A 98 -5.63 13.85 -6.87
CA PHE A 98 -5.55 13.56 -5.46
C PHE A 98 -5.64 12.05 -5.27
N MET A 99 -5.15 11.59 -4.15
CA MET A 99 -5.11 10.17 -3.80
C MET A 99 -5.37 10.01 -2.31
N SER A 100 -5.69 8.80 -1.90
CA SER A 100 -5.99 8.44 -0.52
C SER A 100 -5.03 7.37 -0.03
N PHE A 101 -4.52 7.54 1.17
CA PHE A 101 -3.77 6.53 1.90
C PHE A 101 -4.62 6.11 3.09
N GLU A 102 -4.96 4.83 3.18
CA GLU A 102 -6.01 4.36 4.09
C GLU A 102 -5.54 3.19 4.93
N TYR A 103 -5.82 3.27 6.23
CA TYR A 103 -5.83 2.12 7.13
C TYR A 103 -7.28 1.69 7.26
N ALA A 104 -7.61 0.44 6.95
CA ALA A 104 -8.96 -0.07 7.06
C ALA A 104 -8.98 -1.40 7.82
N VAL A 105 -9.92 -1.54 8.75
CA VAL A 105 -10.12 -2.79 9.47
C VAL A 105 -11.20 -3.61 8.79
N LEU A 106 -10.81 -4.75 8.24
CA LEU A 106 -11.68 -5.73 7.59
C LEU A 106 -11.46 -7.07 8.30
N ASP A 107 -12.54 -7.71 8.74
CA ASP A 107 -12.50 -9.02 9.41
C ASP A 107 -11.49 -9.12 10.56
N ALA A 108 -11.42 -8.04 11.37
CA ALA A 108 -10.50 -7.86 12.50
C ALA A 108 -9.00 -7.77 12.12
N GLN A 109 -8.68 -7.53 10.85
CA GLN A 109 -7.33 -7.28 10.36
C GLN A 109 -7.19 -5.86 9.80
N VAL A 110 -6.02 -5.25 9.96
CA VAL A 110 -5.68 -3.92 9.44
C VAL A 110 -5.04 -4.08 8.07
N HIS A 111 -5.73 -3.58 7.06
CA HIS A 111 -5.32 -3.52 5.67
C HIS A 111 -4.83 -2.11 5.32
N PHE A 112 -3.89 -2.04 4.37
CA PHE A 112 -3.25 -0.81 3.93
C PHE A 112 -3.62 -0.58 2.47
N PHE A 113 -4.26 0.55 2.18
CA PHE A 113 -4.70 0.88 0.83
C PHE A 113 -4.11 2.19 0.32
N VAL A 114 -3.82 2.21 -0.97
CA VAL A 114 -3.58 3.43 -1.74
C VAL A 114 -4.64 3.52 -2.82
N VAL A 115 -5.50 4.53 -2.70
CA VAL A 115 -6.59 4.78 -3.66
C VAL A 115 -6.18 5.94 -4.56
N CYS A 116 -6.01 5.68 -5.85
CA CYS A 116 -5.51 6.67 -6.79
C CYS A 116 -6.35 6.70 -8.09
N PRO A 117 -6.35 7.81 -8.84
CA PRO A 117 -6.98 7.86 -10.16
C PRO A 117 -6.41 6.76 -11.08
N ARG A 118 -7.28 6.11 -11.87
CA ARG A 118 -6.89 4.98 -12.75
C ARG A 118 -5.66 5.24 -13.62
N LYS A 119 -5.53 6.45 -14.17
CA LYS A 119 -4.36 6.85 -14.99
C LYS A 119 -3.02 6.82 -14.24
N LEU A 120 -3.03 6.86 -12.91
CA LEU A 120 -1.85 6.84 -12.05
C LEU A 120 -1.54 5.44 -11.50
N GLN A 121 -2.41 4.45 -11.70
CA GLN A 121 -2.25 3.09 -11.16
C GLN A 121 -0.85 2.52 -11.41
N SER A 122 -0.44 2.44 -12.67
CA SER A 122 0.86 1.89 -13.07
C SER A 122 2.05 2.65 -12.50
N LEU A 123 1.93 3.98 -12.34
CA LEU A 123 2.97 4.81 -11.73
C LEU A 123 3.12 4.49 -10.23
N ILE A 124 2.00 4.48 -9.51
CA ILE A 124 1.98 4.25 -8.06
C ILE A 124 2.47 2.84 -7.73
N GLU A 125 2.01 1.84 -8.47
CA GLU A 125 2.42 0.44 -8.30
C GLU A 125 3.94 0.27 -8.53
N LYS A 126 4.48 0.86 -9.60
CA LYS A 126 5.93 0.82 -9.87
C LYS A 126 6.74 1.56 -8.81
N GLN A 127 6.26 2.70 -8.32
CA GLN A 127 6.94 3.44 -7.26
C GLN A 127 6.91 2.67 -5.94
N LEU A 128 5.76 2.16 -5.52
CA LEU A 128 5.63 1.37 -4.30
C LEU A 128 6.52 0.12 -4.33
N THR A 129 6.53 -0.63 -5.44
CA THR A 129 7.36 -1.83 -5.58
C THR A 129 8.85 -1.53 -5.77
N ALA A 130 9.21 -0.32 -6.20
CA ALA A 130 10.61 0.14 -6.25
C ALA A 130 11.14 0.51 -4.86
N PHE A 131 10.36 1.26 -4.08
CA PHE A 131 10.74 1.67 -2.71
C PHE A 131 10.56 0.54 -1.68
N TYR A 132 9.60 -0.36 -1.89
CA TYR A 132 9.33 -1.51 -1.06
C TYR A 132 9.37 -2.80 -1.90
N PRO A 133 10.58 -3.34 -2.19
CA PRO A 133 10.75 -4.51 -3.05
C PRO A 133 10.03 -5.77 -2.58
N ASP A 134 9.87 -5.91 -1.26
CA ASP A 134 9.18 -7.04 -0.63
C ASP A 134 7.66 -6.83 -0.54
N ALA A 135 7.15 -5.61 -0.76
CA ALA A 135 5.72 -5.35 -0.69
C ALA A 135 5.01 -5.90 -1.93
N TYR A 136 3.91 -6.60 -1.69
CA TYR A 136 2.97 -7.00 -2.71
C TYR A 136 1.89 -5.94 -2.85
N VAL A 137 1.71 -5.45 -4.08
CA VAL A 137 0.68 -4.46 -4.41
C VAL A 137 -0.28 -5.12 -5.38
N GLU A 138 -1.55 -5.21 -5.00
CA GLU A 138 -2.59 -5.76 -5.86
C GLU A 138 -3.76 -4.81 -6.00
N GLN A 139 -4.44 -4.88 -7.14
CA GLN A 139 -5.69 -4.16 -7.32
C GLN A 139 -6.80 -4.87 -6.55
N ALA A 140 -7.37 -4.19 -5.57
CA ALA A 140 -8.51 -4.66 -4.79
C ALA A 140 -9.82 -4.03 -5.28
N GLU A 141 -10.93 -4.62 -4.88
CA GLU A 141 -12.25 -4.00 -5.00
C GLU A 141 -12.42 -2.90 -3.93
N ASP A 142 -13.42 -2.02 -4.11
CA ASP A 142 -13.75 -1.01 -3.09
C ASP A 142 -14.19 -1.72 -1.80
N TYR A 143 -13.38 -1.59 -0.76
CA TYR A 143 -13.64 -2.26 0.50
C TYR A 143 -14.78 -1.58 1.25
N ASN A 144 -15.52 -2.37 2.03
CA ASN A 144 -16.63 -1.87 2.83
C ASN A 144 -16.43 -2.18 4.31
N ILE A 145 -16.22 -1.14 5.12
CA ILE A 145 -16.14 -1.26 6.58
C ILE A 145 -17.53 -1.36 7.23
N PHE A 146 -18.60 -0.94 6.55
CA PHE A 146 -19.93 -0.83 7.14
C PHE A 146 -20.65 -2.18 7.18
N ARG A 147 -21.11 -2.55 8.37
CA ARG A 147 -21.94 -3.74 8.58
C ARG A 147 -23.44 -3.38 8.55
N PRO A 148 -24.34 -4.30 8.12
CA PRO A 148 -25.78 -4.09 8.19
C PRO A 148 -26.21 -3.71 9.61
N ASN A 149 -27.15 -2.76 9.74
CA ASN A 149 -27.68 -2.28 11.02
C ASN A 149 -26.66 -1.67 12.00
N SER A 150 -25.44 -1.35 11.55
CA SER A 150 -24.42 -0.73 12.40
C SER A 150 -24.66 0.77 12.63
N GLN A 151 -24.20 1.26 13.78
CA GLN A 151 -24.12 2.68 14.11
C GLN A 151 -22.78 3.24 13.65
N VAL A 152 -22.80 4.30 12.85
CA VAL A 152 -21.60 4.91 12.27
C VAL A 152 -21.29 6.23 12.96
N VAL A 153 -20.05 6.41 13.39
CA VAL A 153 -19.52 7.68 13.91
C VAL A 153 -18.29 8.10 13.09
N SER A 154 -18.04 9.40 13.01
CA SER A 154 -16.88 9.90 12.28
C SER A 154 -16.31 11.19 12.86
N ALA A 155 -15.07 11.50 12.47
CA ALA A 155 -14.34 12.69 12.88
C ALA A 155 -13.42 13.20 11.77
N TYR A 156 -13.25 14.52 11.68
CA TYR A 156 -12.10 15.11 11.00
C TYR A 156 -10.96 15.32 11.98
N ILE A 157 -9.74 15.02 11.54
CA ILE A 157 -8.52 15.50 12.19
C ILE A 157 -8.08 16.81 11.53
N VAL A 158 -7.75 17.80 12.35
CA VAL A 158 -7.38 19.16 11.96
C VAL A 158 -6.13 19.60 12.70
N THR A 159 -5.39 20.56 12.13
CA THR A 159 -4.22 21.15 12.77
C THR A 159 -4.63 22.26 13.74
N LYS A 160 -4.07 22.24 14.95
CA LYS A 160 -4.30 23.27 15.98
C LYS A 160 -3.77 24.64 15.54
N LYS A 161 -2.52 24.69 15.08
CA LYS A 161 -1.86 25.91 14.56
C LYS A 161 -1.90 25.96 13.04
N LYS A 162 -1.46 27.09 12.47
CA LYS A 162 -1.34 27.29 11.02
C LYS A 162 -0.28 26.35 10.42
N PHE A 163 -0.40 26.09 9.12
CA PHE A 163 0.36 25.05 8.42
C PHE A 163 1.89 25.22 8.42
N TRP A 164 2.41 26.42 8.68
CA TRP A 164 3.85 26.64 8.71
C TRP A 164 4.51 26.10 9.97
N TYR A 165 3.75 25.79 11.03
CA TYR A 165 4.27 25.04 12.17
C TYR A 165 4.26 23.54 11.84
N PRO A 166 5.38 22.83 12.04
CA PRO A 166 5.47 21.39 11.78
C PRO A 166 4.84 20.56 12.90
N ILE A 167 4.25 19.41 12.57
CA ILE A 167 3.95 18.36 13.57
C ILE A 167 5.23 17.61 13.95
N LYS A 168 5.20 16.85 15.04
CA LYS A 168 6.30 15.93 15.37
C LYS A 168 6.36 14.83 14.31
N THR A 169 7.52 14.67 13.67
CA THR A 169 7.78 13.66 12.66
C THR A 169 8.51 12.44 13.24
N TYR A 170 8.56 11.34 12.48
CA TYR A 170 9.26 10.11 12.86
C TYR A 170 10.74 10.35 13.24
N SER A 171 11.39 11.36 12.66
CA SER A 171 12.79 11.71 12.93
C SER A 171 13.00 12.17 14.38
N HIS A 172 11.97 12.74 15.01
CA HIS A 172 11.97 13.17 16.41
C HIS A 172 11.22 12.21 17.36
N MET A 173 10.88 11.00 16.90
CA MET A 173 10.23 9.97 17.71
C MET A 173 11.22 8.88 18.13
N ASN A 174 10.91 8.21 19.25
CA ASN A 174 11.73 7.14 19.82
C ASN A 174 11.33 5.76 19.30
N ALA A 175 10.11 5.63 18.78
CA ALA A 175 9.56 4.41 18.23
C ALA A 175 8.72 4.75 17.00
N ASP A 176 8.46 3.74 16.18
CA ASP A 176 7.67 3.89 14.97
C ASP A 176 6.24 4.39 15.30
N PRO A 177 5.80 5.55 14.75
CA PRO A 177 4.46 6.09 14.99
C PRO A 177 3.31 5.21 14.52
N LEU A 178 3.53 4.32 13.55
CA LEU A 178 2.53 3.39 13.05
C LEU A 178 2.05 2.45 14.16
N ASN A 179 2.92 2.13 15.13
CA ASN A 179 2.54 1.28 16.27
C ASN A 179 1.38 1.88 17.08
N GLY A 180 1.35 3.21 17.24
CA GLY A 180 0.24 3.90 17.90
C GLY A 180 -1.07 3.83 17.12
N ILE A 181 -0.99 3.94 15.79
CA ILE A 181 -2.15 3.81 14.90
C ILE A 181 -2.69 2.38 14.92
N ILE A 182 -1.85 1.38 14.68
CA ILE A 182 -2.26 -0.03 14.64
C ILE A 182 -2.83 -0.48 15.98
N ASN A 183 -2.24 -0.06 17.10
CA ASN A 183 -2.77 -0.37 18.43
C ASN A 183 -4.17 0.22 18.66
N SER A 184 -4.50 1.35 18.04
CA SER A 184 -5.86 1.92 18.12
C SER A 184 -6.90 1.13 17.31
N LEU A 185 -6.45 0.32 16.35
CA LEU A 185 -7.29 -0.48 15.46
C LEU A 185 -7.35 -1.96 15.86
N SER A 186 -6.39 -2.44 16.67
CA SER A 186 -6.19 -3.87 16.96
C SER A 186 -7.31 -4.53 17.79
N LYS A 187 -8.12 -3.74 18.51
CA LYS A 187 -9.23 -4.25 19.35
C LYS A 187 -10.57 -4.36 18.62
N ILE A 188 -10.62 -3.96 17.36
CA ILE A 188 -11.85 -3.95 16.57
C ILE A 188 -12.17 -5.39 16.16
N THR A 189 -13.40 -5.82 16.48
CA THR A 189 -13.85 -7.20 16.24
C THR A 189 -14.40 -7.39 14.82
N LYS A 190 -14.71 -8.64 14.44
CA LYS A 190 -15.21 -8.97 13.09
C LYS A 190 -16.54 -8.28 12.74
N ASP A 191 -17.37 -8.03 13.74
CA ASP A 191 -18.68 -7.38 13.61
C ASP A 191 -18.59 -5.84 13.58
N GLU A 192 -17.39 -5.30 13.78
CA GLU A 192 -17.10 -3.88 13.75
C GLU A 192 -16.25 -3.53 12.53
N GLY A 193 -16.12 -2.24 12.25
CA GLY A 193 -15.28 -1.74 11.18
C GLY A 193 -14.76 -0.35 11.52
N ALA A 194 -13.56 -0.04 11.05
CA ALA A 194 -13.04 1.32 11.13
C ALA A 194 -12.07 1.61 9.99
N ALA A 195 -11.95 2.88 9.65
CA ALA A 195 -10.95 3.34 8.71
C ALA A 195 -10.40 4.72 9.09
N ILE A 196 -9.12 4.89 8.81
CA ILE A 196 -8.40 6.16 8.83
C ILE A 196 -8.04 6.48 7.39
N GLN A 197 -8.57 7.59 6.87
CA GLN A 197 -8.38 8.01 5.48
C GLN A 197 -7.56 9.29 5.44
N ILE A 198 -6.43 9.25 4.72
CA ILE A 198 -5.51 10.37 4.55
C ILE A 198 -5.50 10.73 3.07
N MET A 199 -6.34 11.70 2.72
CA MET A 199 -6.41 12.23 1.38
C MET A 199 -5.28 13.24 1.17
N ILE A 200 -4.51 13.12 0.08
CA ILE A 200 -3.46 14.07 -0.27
C ILE A 200 -3.58 14.61 -1.69
N ARG A 201 -3.00 15.80 -1.90
CA ARG A 201 -2.90 16.47 -3.21
C ARG A 201 -1.62 17.29 -3.28
N PRO A 202 -0.78 17.16 -4.32
CA PRO A 202 0.48 17.91 -4.41
C PRO A 202 0.22 19.42 -4.49
N LYS A 203 1.11 20.21 -3.87
CA LYS A 203 1.03 21.66 -3.85
C LYS A 203 2.23 22.28 -4.55
N LYS A 204 1.95 23.25 -5.43
CA LYS A 204 2.97 24.09 -6.09
C LYS A 204 3.89 24.74 -5.06
N ASP A 205 5.17 24.80 -5.38
CA ASP A 205 6.16 25.58 -4.63
C ASP A 205 5.79 27.05 -4.53
N GLY A 206 6.31 27.67 -3.47
CA GLY A 206 6.04 29.06 -3.07
C GLY A 206 5.29 29.17 -1.74
N TRP A 207 4.67 28.09 -1.26
CA TRP A 207 4.08 28.06 0.08
C TRP A 207 5.16 28.16 1.17
N GLN A 208 6.34 27.63 0.90
CA GLN A 208 7.53 27.65 1.76
C GLN A 208 7.93 29.09 2.14
N LYS A 209 7.72 30.06 1.23
CA LYS A 209 8.02 31.48 1.48
C LYS A 209 7.27 32.04 2.70
N LYS A 210 6.04 31.57 2.94
CA LYS A 210 5.26 31.98 4.12
C LYS A 210 5.84 31.38 5.40
N GLY A 211 6.23 30.10 5.36
CA GLY A 211 6.90 29.45 6.49
C GLY A 211 8.19 30.14 6.87
N ARG A 212 9.08 30.38 5.88
CA ARG A 212 10.36 31.09 6.08
C ARG A 212 10.17 32.51 6.62
N LYS A 213 9.16 33.24 6.13
CA LYS A 213 8.85 34.58 6.65
C LYS A 213 8.44 34.55 8.13
N GLU A 214 7.65 33.57 8.55
CA GLU A 214 7.26 33.43 9.95
C GLU A 214 8.41 32.91 10.83
N ALA A 215 9.22 31.97 10.34
CA ALA A 215 10.44 31.53 11.02
C ALA A 215 11.40 32.71 11.29
N ASN A 216 11.63 33.54 10.28
CA ASN A 216 12.45 34.76 10.41
C ASN A 216 11.87 35.75 11.43
N LYS A 217 10.54 35.91 11.51
CA LYS A 217 9.91 36.77 12.52
C LYS A 217 10.10 36.22 13.93
N ILE A 218 10.00 34.91 14.12
CA ILE A 218 10.20 34.27 15.42
C ILE A 218 11.64 34.48 15.88
N PHE A 219 12.59 34.33 14.96
CA PHE A 219 14.01 34.62 15.20
C PHE A 219 14.24 36.09 15.56
N GLN A 220 13.67 37.04 14.78
CA GLN A 220 13.83 38.50 14.95
C GLN A 220 13.11 39.09 16.16
N ASN A 221 11.88 38.63 16.46
CA ASN A 221 11.08 39.20 17.56
C ASN A 221 11.65 38.88 18.95
N LYS A 222 12.55 37.90 19.07
CA LYS A 222 13.28 37.62 20.31
C LYS A 222 14.69 38.21 20.34
N THR A 223 15.16 38.81 19.25
CA THR A 223 16.42 39.58 19.13
C THR A 223 16.21 41.07 19.42
N HIS A 224 15.19 41.43 20.21
CA HIS A 224 14.96 42.81 20.63
C HIS A 224 15.92 43.22 21.77
N LEU A 225 17.22 43.07 21.52
CA LEU A 225 18.32 43.70 22.24
C LEU A 225 19.48 43.99 21.27
N GLY A 226 19.17 44.73 20.20
CA GLY A 226 20.18 45.53 19.51
C GLY A 226 20.82 44.90 18.27
N PHE A 227 20.91 45.77 17.27
CA PHE A 227 21.74 45.71 16.07
C PHE A 227 21.31 44.81 14.90
N ALA A 228 21.07 45.50 13.79
CA ALA A 228 20.90 44.94 12.47
C ALA A 228 22.25 44.72 11.79
N TRP A 229 22.29 43.61 11.04
CA TRP A 229 22.97 43.38 9.76
C TRP A 229 24.21 42.48 9.79
N TYR A 230 23.96 41.18 9.65
CA TYR A 230 24.78 40.27 8.82
C TYR A 230 23.86 39.29 8.08
N ASN A 231 24.27 38.91 6.87
CA ASN A 231 23.44 38.32 5.83
C ASN A 231 22.96 36.89 6.21
N PRO A 232 21.65 36.62 6.39
CA PRO A 232 21.13 35.32 6.88
C PRO A 232 21.45 34.12 5.97
N ILE A 233 21.90 34.37 4.73
CA ILE A 233 22.34 33.35 3.79
C ILE A 233 23.70 32.74 4.17
N SER A 234 24.59 33.47 4.87
CA SER A 234 25.93 32.97 5.23
C SER A 234 25.93 31.99 6.41
N TRP A 235 24.99 32.14 7.34
CA TRP A 235 24.69 31.09 8.34
C TRP A 235 24.06 29.86 7.66
N PHE A 236 23.25 30.08 6.64
CA PHE A 236 22.61 29.02 5.86
C PHE A 236 23.63 28.17 5.08
N SER A 237 24.65 28.78 4.45
CA SER A 237 25.70 28.06 3.73
C SER A 237 26.61 27.25 4.65
N SER A 238 26.93 27.79 5.83
CA SER A 238 27.75 27.10 6.83
C SER A 238 27.02 25.90 7.45
N MET A 239 25.72 26.00 7.70
CA MET A 239 24.92 24.85 8.14
C MET A 239 24.74 23.78 7.05
N PHE A 240 24.55 24.19 5.79
CA PHE A 240 24.45 23.27 4.66
C PHE A 240 25.79 22.56 4.39
N GLU A 241 26.93 23.25 4.53
CA GLU A 241 28.26 22.64 4.42
C GLU A 241 28.54 21.62 5.54
N VAL A 242 28.17 21.91 6.79
CA VAL A 242 28.35 20.96 7.90
C VAL A 242 27.53 19.68 7.70
N LEU A 243 26.34 19.78 7.11
CA LEU A 243 25.49 18.63 6.81
C LEU A 243 26.04 17.76 5.65
N PHE A 244 26.79 18.35 4.71
CA PHE A 244 27.31 17.68 3.52
C PHE A 244 28.80 17.27 3.60
N ARG A 245 29.62 17.89 4.46
CA ARG A 245 31.08 17.66 4.49
C ARG A 245 31.64 17.01 5.77
N GLY A 246 30.85 16.79 6.81
CA GLY A 246 31.36 16.22 8.07
C GLY A 246 32.28 17.20 8.83
N GLU A 247 32.58 16.88 10.09
CA GLU A 247 33.14 17.75 11.15
C GLU A 247 34.46 18.50 10.89
N GLU A 248 35.07 18.43 9.70
CA GLU A 248 36.43 18.94 9.48
C GLU A 248 36.57 20.41 9.09
N ALA A 249 35.49 21.18 9.02
CA ALA A 249 35.57 22.60 8.78
C ALA A 249 34.96 23.39 9.93
N LEU A 250 35.80 23.92 10.84
CA LEU A 250 35.63 25.23 11.48
C LEU A 250 36.88 25.60 12.32
N LYS A 251 37.62 26.63 11.90
CA LYS A 251 38.43 27.47 12.81
C LYS A 251 37.51 28.56 13.38
N PRO A 252 37.48 28.79 14.71
CA PRO A 252 36.59 29.77 15.29
C PRO A 252 37.20 31.17 15.16
N ASN A 253 36.41 32.15 14.73
CA ASN A 253 36.67 33.55 15.07
C ASN A 253 35.57 34.01 16.02
N GLN A 254 36.00 34.48 17.19
CA GLN A 254 35.15 34.86 18.32
C GLN A 254 34.59 36.27 18.10
N GLU A 255 33.30 36.38 17.85
CA GLU A 255 32.50 37.52 18.32
C GLU A 255 31.19 36.99 18.89
N ALA A 256 30.90 37.41 20.13
CA ALA A 256 29.79 36.96 20.93
C ALA A 256 28.45 37.34 20.27
N THR A 257 27.83 36.38 19.60
CA THR A 257 26.44 36.48 19.17
C THR A 257 25.54 36.22 20.38
N GLU A 258 24.69 37.19 20.70
CA GLU A 258 23.65 37.06 21.73
C GLU A 258 22.85 35.78 21.46
N ARG A 259 22.88 34.86 22.42
CA ARG A 259 22.27 33.54 22.29
C ARG A 259 20.76 33.70 22.31
N THR A 260 20.12 33.44 21.17
CA THR A 260 18.72 33.03 21.15
C THR A 260 18.52 31.86 22.13
N THR A 261 17.35 31.79 22.77
CA THR A 261 17.08 30.66 23.69
C THR A 261 17.08 29.36 22.86
N PRO A 262 17.75 28.27 23.29
CA PRO A 262 17.88 27.03 22.52
C PRO A 262 16.57 26.47 21.95
N LEU A 263 15.46 26.68 22.68
CA LEU A 263 14.11 26.27 22.28
C LEU A 263 13.56 27.01 21.05
N THR A 264 13.97 28.26 20.84
CA THR A 264 13.55 29.05 19.67
C THR A 264 14.32 28.62 18.43
N ASP A 265 15.60 28.26 18.60
CA ASP A 265 16.42 27.75 17.50
C ASP A 265 15.92 26.39 17.01
N GLU A 266 15.51 25.50 17.92
CA GLU A 266 14.89 24.23 17.57
C GLU A 266 13.55 24.41 16.83
N GLU A 267 12.72 25.37 17.26
CA GLU A 267 11.46 25.70 16.58
C GLU A 267 11.71 26.20 15.16
N VAL A 268 12.62 27.17 14.99
CA VAL A 268 12.99 27.72 13.67
C VAL A 268 13.59 26.63 12.78
N LYS A 269 14.46 25.78 13.33
CA LYS A 269 15.07 24.65 12.61
C LYS A 269 14.01 23.71 12.06
N SER A 270 13.06 23.26 12.89
CA SER A 270 11.98 22.35 12.46
C SER A 270 11.08 22.99 11.38
N MET A 271 10.85 24.31 11.45
CA MET A 271 10.12 25.04 10.42
C MET A 271 10.89 25.07 9.10
N GLU A 272 12.20 25.28 9.12
CA GLU A 272 13.04 25.27 7.92
C GLU A 272 13.16 23.87 7.30
N GLU A 273 13.30 22.82 8.12
CA GLU A 273 13.25 21.43 7.67
C GLU A 273 11.96 21.15 6.89
N LYS A 274 10.81 21.52 7.45
CA LYS A 274 9.51 21.44 6.75
C LYS A 274 9.49 22.24 5.45
N ASN A 275 10.04 23.45 5.45
CA ASN A 275 10.09 24.34 4.27
C ASN A 275 11.10 23.90 3.20
N SER A 276 11.95 22.90 3.47
CA SER A 276 12.89 22.36 2.47
C SER A 276 12.29 21.22 1.64
N ARG A 277 11.17 20.65 2.09
CA ARG A 277 10.55 19.44 1.52
C ARG A 277 9.39 19.77 0.57
N ALA A 278 9.01 18.78 -0.23
CA ALA A 278 7.80 18.81 -1.05
C ALA A 278 6.54 18.90 -0.17
N GLY A 279 5.54 19.68 -0.61
CA GLY A 279 4.33 19.98 0.17
C GLY A 279 3.05 19.39 -0.42
N PHE A 280 2.16 18.92 0.45
CA PHE A 280 0.90 18.28 0.09
C PHE A 280 -0.25 18.86 0.90
N HIS A 281 -1.35 19.21 0.21
CA HIS A 281 -2.61 19.46 0.89
C HIS A 281 -3.18 18.14 1.40
N ALA A 282 -3.61 18.11 2.66
CA ALA A 282 -4.14 16.91 3.28
C ALA A 282 -5.55 17.09 3.84
N ILE A 283 -6.30 15.99 3.93
CA ILE A 283 -7.52 15.85 4.71
C ILE A 283 -7.46 14.49 5.40
N ILE A 284 -7.61 14.46 6.72
CA ILE A 284 -7.61 13.22 7.49
C ILE A 284 -9.02 12.99 8.06
N ARG A 285 -9.56 11.80 7.85
CA ARG A 285 -10.89 11.38 8.30
C ARG A 285 -10.79 10.08 9.07
N LEU A 286 -11.58 10.00 10.13
CA LEU A 286 -11.75 8.80 10.94
C LEU A 286 -13.21 8.37 10.83
N VAL A 287 -13.44 7.10 10.54
CA VAL A 287 -14.78 6.50 10.47
C VAL A 287 -14.74 5.22 11.27
N ALA A 288 -15.73 5.01 12.13
CA ALA A 288 -15.92 3.75 12.85
C ALA A 288 -17.39 3.36 12.79
N CYS A 289 -17.64 2.06 12.71
CA CYS A 289 -18.97 1.48 12.84
C CYS A 289 -18.94 0.26 13.75
N ALA A 290 -20.00 0.12 14.53
CA ALA A 290 -20.21 -1.01 15.44
C ALA A 290 -21.71 -1.23 15.64
N ASN A 291 -22.10 -2.30 16.31
CA ASN A 291 -23.50 -2.60 16.61
C ASN A 291 -24.15 -1.49 17.46
N THR A 292 -23.41 -0.95 18.44
CA THR A 292 -23.88 0.17 19.25
C THR A 292 -23.10 1.45 18.98
N LYS A 293 -23.77 2.59 19.15
CA LYS A 293 -23.13 3.92 19.04
C LYS A 293 -22.01 4.11 20.07
N ARG A 294 -22.13 3.47 21.24
CA ARG A 294 -21.14 3.52 22.32
C ARG A 294 -19.83 2.84 21.90
N GLU A 295 -19.90 1.63 21.34
CA GLU A 295 -18.74 0.90 20.82
C GLU A 295 -18.08 1.65 19.67
N ALA A 296 -18.88 2.12 18.71
CA ALA A 296 -18.37 2.89 17.58
C ALA A 296 -17.64 4.16 18.07
N MET A 297 -18.17 4.83 19.10
CA MET A 297 -17.53 5.99 19.72
C MET A 297 -16.24 5.61 20.47
N THR A 298 -16.19 4.48 21.15
CA THR A 298 -14.96 3.96 21.79
C THR A 298 -13.85 3.76 20.74
N ASN A 299 -14.16 3.10 19.63
CA ASN A 299 -13.21 2.88 18.54
C ASN A 299 -12.76 4.20 17.92
N LEU A 300 -13.67 5.16 17.76
CA LEU A 300 -13.34 6.49 17.28
C LEU A 300 -12.45 7.28 18.26
N ILE A 301 -12.68 7.18 19.57
CA ILE A 301 -11.84 7.81 20.60
C ILE A 301 -10.44 7.19 20.60
N ALA A 302 -10.33 5.86 20.47
CA ALA A 302 -9.05 5.18 20.36
C ALA A 302 -8.25 5.71 19.16
N MET A 303 -8.88 5.78 17.98
CA MET A 303 -8.25 6.34 16.78
C MET A 303 -7.87 7.82 16.95
N ARG A 304 -8.72 8.66 17.55
CA ARG A 304 -8.38 10.07 17.80
C ARG A 304 -7.15 10.20 18.72
N SER A 305 -7.07 9.35 19.74
CA SER A 305 -6.03 9.39 20.75
C SER A 305 -4.65 9.02 20.18
N SER A 306 -4.59 8.15 19.18
CA SER A 306 -3.34 7.78 18.52
C SER A 306 -2.70 8.94 17.75
N PHE A 307 -3.46 9.97 17.36
CA PHE A 307 -2.89 11.17 16.72
C PHE A 307 -2.21 12.14 17.71
N SER A 308 -2.36 11.95 19.02
CA SER A 308 -1.75 12.83 20.02
C SER A 308 -0.21 12.76 19.99
N GLN A 309 0.36 11.62 19.57
CA GLN A 309 1.81 11.41 19.44
C GLN A 309 2.51 12.36 18.46
N TYR A 310 1.78 12.91 17.49
CA TYR A 310 2.29 13.87 16.50
C TYR A 310 2.36 15.30 17.04
N SER A 311 2.00 15.53 18.31
CA SER A 311 2.06 16.85 18.90
C SER A 311 3.51 17.25 19.19
N SER A 312 3.90 18.42 18.70
CA SER A 312 5.15 19.09 19.08
C SER A 312 4.85 20.24 20.03
N SER A 313 5.66 20.41 21.08
CA SER A 313 5.49 21.47 22.09
C SER A 313 5.47 22.86 21.45
N ASN A 314 6.49 23.15 20.64
CA ASN A 314 6.62 24.43 19.96
C ASN A 314 6.03 24.41 18.55
N GLY A 315 5.90 23.22 17.95
CA GLY A 315 5.26 23.02 16.65
C GLY A 315 3.73 22.98 16.69
N ASN A 316 3.18 22.14 15.83
CA ASN A 316 1.75 21.94 15.64
C ASN A 316 1.27 20.65 16.32
N ALA A 317 -0.04 20.53 16.45
CA ALA A 317 -0.69 19.34 17.00
C ALA A 317 -1.90 18.97 16.13
N LEU A 318 -2.23 17.68 16.13
CA LEU A 318 -3.39 17.14 15.45
C LEU A 318 -4.51 16.98 16.47
N GLU A 319 -5.60 17.71 16.26
CA GLU A 319 -6.79 17.69 17.11
C GLU A 319 -8.00 17.22 16.28
N TYR A 320 -9.08 16.88 16.96
CA TYR A 320 -10.33 16.49 16.30
C TYR A 320 -11.36 17.61 16.43
N THR A 321 -12.32 17.64 15.50
CA THR A 321 -13.39 18.64 15.50
C THR A 321 -14.76 17.99 15.48
N HIS A 322 -15.69 18.55 16.26
CA HIS A 322 -17.11 18.17 16.26
C HIS A 322 -17.91 18.93 15.19
N TRP A 323 -17.31 19.93 14.54
CA TRP A 323 -18.00 20.84 13.62
C TRP A 323 -18.14 20.23 12.22
N HIS A 324 -18.91 19.14 12.11
CA HIS A 324 -19.22 18.49 10.83
C HIS A 324 -20.55 17.71 10.88
N GLY A 325 -21.18 17.51 9.72
CA GLY A 325 -22.29 16.58 9.59
C GLY A 325 -21.80 15.14 9.36
N ASN A 326 -22.19 14.19 10.22
CA ASN A 326 -21.76 12.78 10.13
C ASN A 326 -22.04 12.18 8.75
N LYS A 327 -23.29 12.31 8.26
CA LYS A 327 -23.71 11.81 6.94
C LYS A 327 -22.79 12.31 5.82
N ARG A 328 -22.48 13.61 5.82
CA ARG A 328 -21.64 14.24 4.79
C ARG A 328 -20.19 13.80 4.87
N LEU A 329 -19.64 13.62 6.07
CA LEU A 329 -18.28 13.10 6.24
C LEU A 329 -18.20 11.66 5.71
N VAL A 330 -19.14 10.80 6.09
CA VAL A 330 -19.21 9.41 5.61
C VAL A 330 -19.38 9.36 4.09
N THR A 331 -20.25 10.17 3.50
CA THR A 331 -20.36 10.29 2.03
C THR A 331 -19.03 10.72 1.40
N ASN A 332 -18.33 11.70 1.99
CA ASN A 332 -17.03 12.12 1.49
C ASN A 332 -15.95 11.05 1.66
N PHE A 333 -16.05 10.21 2.68
CA PHE A 333 -15.18 9.07 2.91
C PHE A 333 -15.39 8.00 1.81
N ILE A 334 -16.63 7.58 1.59
CA ILE A 334 -17.00 6.56 0.58
C ILE A 334 -16.53 6.98 -0.82
N PHE A 335 -16.86 8.20 -1.23
CA PHE A 335 -16.46 8.72 -2.54
C PHE A 335 -15.04 9.30 -2.56
N ARG A 336 -14.26 9.20 -1.46
CA ARG A 336 -12.91 9.79 -1.36
C ARG A 336 -12.86 11.27 -1.83
N ASN A 337 -13.94 12.01 -1.61
CA ASN A 337 -14.09 13.36 -2.15
C ASN A 337 -13.09 14.31 -1.49
N PHE A 338 -12.23 15.01 -2.23
CA PHE A 338 -11.28 15.98 -1.66
C PHE A 338 -11.92 17.33 -1.26
N TRP A 339 -13.25 17.44 -1.28
CA TRP A 339 -13.93 18.73 -1.14
C TRP A 339 -14.07 19.17 0.33
N ARG A 340 -13.88 20.48 0.56
CA ARG A 340 -14.16 21.16 1.83
C ARG A 340 -15.38 22.05 1.67
N GLY A 341 -16.37 21.88 2.54
CA GLY A 341 -17.55 22.75 2.58
C GLY A 341 -17.22 24.18 3.00
N PHE A 342 -18.17 25.11 2.79
CA PHE A 342 -18.01 26.51 3.22
C PHE A 342 -17.64 26.63 4.71
N ASN A 343 -18.38 25.96 5.60
CA ASN A 343 -18.10 26.00 7.04
C ASN A 343 -16.66 25.54 7.33
N GLN A 344 -16.23 24.42 6.74
CA GLN A 344 -14.88 23.88 6.91
C GLN A 344 -13.79 24.80 6.36
N TRP A 345 -14.09 25.54 5.29
CA TRP A 345 -13.17 26.50 4.69
C TRP A 345 -12.93 27.72 5.61
N VAL A 346 -13.95 28.13 6.38
CA VAL A 346 -13.85 29.23 7.35
C VAL A 346 -13.27 28.77 8.69
N THR A 347 -13.68 27.61 9.19
CA THR A 347 -13.34 27.16 10.55
C THR A 347 -12.01 26.44 10.65
N PHE A 348 -11.57 25.75 9.60
CA PHE A 348 -10.38 24.90 9.68
C PHE A 348 -9.17 25.52 9.00
N HIS A 349 -8.03 25.43 9.67
CA HIS A 349 -6.76 25.73 9.04
C HIS A 349 -6.56 24.85 7.79
N ARG A 350 -5.88 25.42 6.79
CA ARG A 350 -5.41 24.62 5.66
C ARG A 350 -4.37 23.64 6.19
N MET A 351 -4.57 22.36 5.93
CA MET A 351 -3.60 21.34 6.28
C MET A 351 -2.66 21.21 5.09
N LEU A 352 -1.41 21.58 5.32
CA LEU A 352 -0.32 21.42 4.38
C LEU A 352 0.81 20.72 5.13
N PHE A 353 1.10 19.51 4.70
CA PHE A 353 2.15 18.68 5.28
C PHE A 353 3.32 18.56 4.31
N SER A 354 4.53 18.49 4.85
CA SER A 354 5.69 18.03 4.10
C SER A 354 5.59 16.52 3.82
N ALA A 355 6.40 16.03 2.89
CA ALA A 355 6.56 14.60 2.65
C ALA A 355 6.93 13.83 3.93
N GLU A 356 7.80 14.40 4.77
CA GLU A 356 8.22 13.79 6.05
C GLU A 356 7.08 13.73 7.08
N GLU A 357 6.26 14.77 7.18
CA GLU A 357 5.07 14.78 8.04
C GLU A 357 4.05 13.75 7.56
N LEU A 358 3.85 13.60 6.25
CA LEU A 358 2.98 12.56 5.70
C LEU A 358 3.53 11.16 5.96
N ALA A 359 4.82 10.93 5.74
CA ALA A 359 5.50 9.66 6.03
C ALA A 359 5.41 9.26 7.50
N SER A 360 5.32 10.24 8.40
CA SER A 360 5.11 9.99 9.84
C SER A 360 3.68 9.50 10.15
N ILE A 361 2.70 9.92 9.36
CA ILE A 361 1.28 9.57 9.55
C ILE A 361 0.95 8.29 8.79
N PHE A 362 1.50 8.11 7.59
CA PHE A 362 1.31 6.92 6.76
C PHE A 362 2.63 6.37 6.23
N HIS A 363 2.92 5.12 6.57
CA HIS A 363 3.96 4.30 5.94
C HIS A 363 3.60 2.81 5.94
N VAL A 364 4.27 2.06 5.06
CA VAL A 364 4.12 0.60 4.91
C VAL A 364 4.72 -0.09 6.14
N PRO A 365 4.05 -1.10 6.73
CA PRO A 365 4.54 -1.76 7.94
C PRO A 365 5.78 -2.58 7.64
N ASN A 366 6.66 -2.67 8.64
CA ASN A 366 7.82 -3.54 8.61
C ASN A 366 7.77 -4.48 9.83
N ILE A 367 7.86 -5.79 9.58
CA ILE A 367 7.74 -6.83 10.62
C ILE A 367 8.72 -6.64 11.79
N ARG A 368 9.88 -6.02 11.53
CA ARG A 368 10.89 -5.72 12.55
C ARG A 368 10.38 -4.74 13.61
N PHE A 369 9.65 -3.71 13.19
CA PHE A 369 9.20 -2.60 14.05
C PHE A 369 7.71 -2.68 14.42
N ASN A 370 6.90 -3.35 13.58
CA ASN A 370 5.46 -3.48 13.74
C ASN A 370 5.11 -4.98 13.89
N LYS A 371 5.09 -5.49 15.12
CA LYS A 371 4.89 -6.93 15.40
C LYS A 371 3.42 -7.33 15.64
N TYR A 372 2.47 -6.46 15.26
CA TYR A 372 1.06 -6.69 15.54
C TYR A 372 0.50 -7.82 14.65
N PRO A 373 -0.11 -8.87 15.23
CA PRO A 373 -0.73 -9.94 14.46
C PRO A 373 -2.01 -9.49 13.76
N SER A 374 -2.61 -8.37 14.20
CA SER A 374 -3.78 -7.77 13.57
C SER A 374 -3.48 -7.12 12.23
N ILE A 375 -2.22 -6.96 11.82
CA ILE A 375 -1.89 -6.50 10.45
C ILE A 375 -2.18 -7.64 9.46
N ALA A 376 -2.80 -7.31 8.33
CA ALA A 376 -3.02 -8.25 7.23
C ALA A 376 -1.70 -8.58 6.52
N TRP A 377 -0.89 -9.46 7.11
CA TRP A 377 0.37 -9.91 6.53
C TRP A 377 0.16 -10.88 5.38
N GLN A 378 1.07 -10.83 4.41
CA GLN A 378 1.18 -11.87 3.39
C GLN A 378 1.93 -13.08 3.96
N ASN A 379 1.31 -14.26 3.91
CA ASN A 379 1.89 -15.49 4.46
C ASN A 379 2.91 -16.18 3.53
N PHE A 380 3.09 -15.69 2.31
CA PHE A 380 4.00 -16.26 1.32
C PHE A 380 4.81 -15.18 0.60
N LYS A 381 6.03 -15.52 0.21
CA LYS A 381 6.88 -14.66 -0.62
C LYS A 381 6.62 -14.98 -2.09
N ILE A 382 6.46 -13.95 -2.91
CA ILE A 382 6.38 -14.10 -4.36
C ILE A 382 7.77 -13.86 -4.93
N SER A 383 8.30 -14.86 -5.61
CA SER A 383 9.58 -14.75 -6.29
C SER A 383 9.40 -14.19 -7.71
N PRO A 384 10.36 -13.39 -8.20
CA PRO A 384 10.39 -13.02 -9.60
C PRO A 384 10.50 -14.29 -10.46
N PRO A 385 9.95 -14.26 -11.68
CA PRO A 385 10.08 -15.40 -12.55
C PRO A 385 11.54 -15.50 -13.04
N PRO A 386 12.05 -16.72 -13.32
CA PRO A 386 13.41 -16.90 -13.85
C PRO A 386 13.65 -16.07 -15.12
N ALA A 387 14.89 -15.65 -15.39
CA ALA A 387 15.17 -14.85 -16.60
C ALA A 387 14.95 -15.66 -17.90
N ASN A 388 15.25 -16.97 -17.86
CA ASN A 388 15.17 -17.87 -19.01
C ASN A 388 13.85 -18.66 -19.00
N ILE A 389 12.71 -17.98 -19.08
CA ILE A 389 11.40 -18.66 -19.16
C ILE A 389 11.18 -19.16 -20.59
N PRO A 390 10.77 -20.43 -20.78
CA PRO A 390 10.33 -20.92 -22.08
C PRO A 390 9.11 -20.15 -22.60
N THR A 391 9.12 -19.80 -23.89
CA THR A 391 7.97 -19.16 -24.57
C THR A 391 6.98 -20.18 -25.14
N SER A 392 7.41 -21.44 -25.31
CA SER A 392 6.62 -22.55 -25.84
C SER A 392 6.61 -23.74 -24.86
N GLY A 393 5.69 -24.68 -25.09
CA GLY A 393 5.51 -25.87 -24.26
C GLY A 393 4.26 -25.80 -23.38
N LEU A 394 4.24 -26.64 -22.35
CA LEU A 394 3.10 -26.83 -21.46
C LEU A 394 2.98 -25.66 -20.48
N LEU A 395 1.83 -24.99 -20.44
CA LEU A 395 1.56 -23.90 -19.49
C LEU A 395 1.37 -24.50 -18.09
N LEU A 396 2.27 -24.18 -17.17
CA LEU A 396 2.12 -24.56 -15.76
C LEU A 396 1.24 -23.56 -15.01
N GLY A 397 1.32 -22.28 -15.38
CA GLY A 397 0.54 -21.24 -14.74
C GLY A 397 1.05 -19.85 -15.09
N HIS A 398 0.72 -18.89 -14.23
CA HIS A 398 1.11 -17.50 -14.40
C HIS A 398 1.84 -17.01 -13.15
N ASN A 399 2.97 -16.34 -13.33
CA ASN A 399 3.62 -15.57 -12.28
C ASN A 399 3.14 -14.12 -12.41
N VAL A 400 2.55 -13.60 -11.33
CA VAL A 400 2.17 -12.19 -11.23
C VAL A 400 3.17 -11.53 -10.28
N TYR A 401 4.09 -10.76 -10.84
CA TYR A 401 5.13 -10.08 -10.07
C TYR A 401 5.24 -8.62 -10.52
N ARG A 402 5.08 -7.70 -9.56
CA ARG A 402 5.14 -6.23 -9.80
C ARG A 402 4.19 -5.76 -10.92
N GLY A 403 2.96 -6.28 -10.93
CA GLY A 403 1.94 -5.93 -11.92
C GLY A 403 2.12 -6.58 -13.29
N GLU A 404 3.24 -7.27 -13.53
CA GLU A 404 3.46 -8.02 -14.75
C GLU A 404 3.00 -9.47 -14.58
N LYS A 405 2.04 -9.86 -15.41
CA LYS A 405 1.60 -11.25 -15.53
C LYS A 405 2.43 -11.94 -16.62
N LYS A 406 3.31 -12.86 -16.21
CA LYS A 406 4.11 -13.68 -17.13
C LYS A 406 3.65 -15.13 -17.09
N GLU A 407 3.53 -15.74 -18.27
CA GLU A 407 3.23 -17.16 -18.40
C GLU A 407 4.46 -18.00 -18.06
N ILE A 408 4.27 -19.03 -17.23
CA ILE A 408 5.31 -19.99 -16.88
C ILE A 408 5.03 -21.28 -17.64
N ARG A 409 5.94 -21.62 -18.55
CA ARG A 409 5.85 -22.82 -19.38
C ARG A 409 6.99 -23.80 -19.10
N LEU A 410 6.71 -25.07 -19.34
CA LEU A 410 7.66 -26.17 -19.31
C LEU A 410 7.90 -26.67 -20.73
N LYS A 411 9.16 -26.75 -21.16
CA LYS A 411 9.48 -27.31 -22.49
C LYS A 411 9.15 -28.79 -22.51
N THR A 412 8.82 -29.31 -23.70
CA THR A 412 8.57 -30.73 -23.88
C THR A 412 9.79 -31.58 -23.49
N GLU A 413 11.01 -31.12 -23.81
CA GLU A 413 12.26 -31.82 -23.44
C GLU A 413 12.45 -31.93 -21.92
N ASP A 414 12.04 -30.91 -21.17
CA ASP A 414 12.16 -30.91 -19.71
C ASP A 414 11.18 -31.91 -19.08
N ARG A 415 10.07 -32.24 -19.75
CA ARG A 415 9.11 -33.25 -19.28
C ARG A 415 9.70 -34.66 -19.26
N PHE A 416 10.72 -34.94 -20.07
CA PHE A 416 11.40 -36.24 -20.06
C PHE A 416 12.22 -36.48 -18.80
N ARG A 417 12.50 -35.43 -18.01
CA ARG A 417 13.25 -35.53 -16.75
C ARG A 417 12.38 -35.90 -15.54
N HIS A 418 11.12 -36.27 -15.79
CA HIS A 418 10.08 -36.53 -14.81
C HIS A 418 9.68 -35.29 -14.00
N PHE A 419 8.47 -35.32 -13.45
CA PHE A 419 7.89 -34.22 -12.71
C PHE A 419 7.38 -34.73 -11.37
N TYR A 420 7.77 -34.07 -10.28
CA TYR A 420 7.37 -34.45 -8.93
C TYR A 420 6.55 -33.33 -8.30
N VAL A 421 5.29 -33.64 -7.95
CA VAL A 421 4.35 -32.69 -7.33
C VAL A 421 4.15 -33.07 -5.87
N ILE A 422 4.55 -32.19 -4.96
CA ILE A 422 4.38 -32.38 -3.51
C ILE A 422 3.32 -31.39 -3.02
N GLY A 423 2.38 -31.87 -2.20
CA GLY A 423 1.38 -31.04 -1.55
C GLY A 423 0.47 -31.86 -0.64
N GLN A 424 0.09 -31.27 0.49
CA GLN A 424 -0.93 -31.84 1.38
C GLN A 424 -2.30 -31.90 0.67
N THR A 425 -3.22 -32.69 1.22
CA THR A 425 -4.60 -32.74 0.70
C THR A 425 -5.21 -31.34 0.71
N GLY A 426 -5.85 -30.94 -0.40
CA GLY A 426 -6.47 -29.63 -0.55
C GLY A 426 -5.55 -28.50 -1.03
N THR A 427 -4.25 -28.73 -1.24
CA THR A 427 -3.33 -27.68 -1.72
C THR A 427 -3.30 -27.52 -3.25
N GLY A 428 -4.20 -28.18 -3.98
CA GLY A 428 -4.32 -28.04 -5.45
C GLY A 428 -3.46 -28.98 -6.29
N LYS A 429 -2.95 -30.09 -5.72
CA LYS A 429 -2.19 -31.12 -6.47
C LYS A 429 -2.97 -31.68 -7.66
N SER A 430 -4.25 -32.04 -7.46
CA SER A 430 -5.10 -32.55 -8.55
C SER A 430 -5.39 -31.45 -9.57
N SER A 431 -5.56 -30.20 -9.13
CA SER A 431 -5.83 -29.05 -10.00
C SER A 431 -4.68 -28.76 -10.97
N ILE A 432 -3.42 -28.81 -10.51
CA ILE A 432 -2.28 -28.61 -11.43
C ILE A 432 -2.17 -29.75 -12.46
N LEU A 433 -2.38 -31.00 -12.04
CA LEU A 433 -2.41 -32.15 -12.94
C LEU A 433 -3.54 -32.02 -13.98
N GLN A 434 -4.73 -31.63 -13.56
CA GLN A 434 -5.88 -31.43 -14.45
C GLN A 434 -5.59 -30.35 -15.51
N VAL A 435 -4.96 -29.24 -15.13
CA VAL A 435 -4.58 -28.17 -16.07
C VAL A 435 -3.55 -28.67 -17.10
N MET A 436 -2.61 -29.53 -16.69
CA MET A 436 -1.63 -30.13 -17.59
C MET A 436 -2.27 -31.14 -18.54
N ILE A 437 -3.07 -32.08 -18.01
CA ILE A 437 -3.78 -33.12 -18.77
C ILE A 437 -4.67 -32.50 -19.85
N ARG A 438 -5.44 -31.46 -19.50
CA ARG A 438 -6.34 -30.78 -20.44
C ARG A 438 -5.60 -30.16 -21.62
N GLN A 439 -4.38 -29.68 -21.41
CA GLN A 439 -3.55 -29.17 -22.51
C GLN A 439 -3.07 -30.30 -23.41
N ASP A 440 -2.66 -31.44 -22.84
CA ASP A 440 -2.23 -32.60 -23.62
C ASP A 440 -3.38 -33.20 -24.42
N LEU A 441 -4.58 -33.34 -23.84
CA LEU A 441 -5.79 -33.76 -24.55
C LEU A 441 -6.07 -32.86 -25.76
N LYS A 442 -6.02 -31.54 -25.56
CA LYS A 442 -6.27 -30.55 -26.61
C LYS A 442 -5.19 -30.55 -27.71
N ASN A 443 -3.95 -30.81 -27.34
CA ASN A 443 -2.82 -30.86 -28.27
C ASN A 443 -2.72 -32.19 -29.02
N GLY A 444 -3.60 -33.16 -28.74
CA GLY A 444 -3.56 -34.49 -29.36
C GLY A 444 -2.47 -35.40 -28.80
N ASN A 445 -1.89 -35.07 -27.63
CA ASN A 445 -0.88 -35.90 -26.99
C ASN A 445 -1.54 -37.12 -26.31
N GLY A 446 -0.86 -38.27 -26.37
CA GLY A 446 -1.21 -39.45 -25.59
C GLY A 446 -0.85 -39.26 -24.11
N LEU A 447 -1.68 -39.78 -23.21
CA LEU A 447 -1.44 -39.73 -21.77
C LEU A 447 -2.09 -40.93 -21.07
N CYS A 448 -1.51 -41.34 -19.95
CA CYS A 448 -2.05 -42.34 -19.04
C CYS A 448 -2.20 -41.68 -17.66
N VAL A 449 -3.37 -41.83 -17.03
CA VAL A 449 -3.65 -41.30 -15.70
C VAL A 449 -4.05 -42.46 -14.81
N ILE A 450 -3.34 -42.61 -13.69
CA ILE A 450 -3.62 -43.60 -12.67
C ILE A 450 -4.05 -42.82 -11.42
N ASP A 451 -5.33 -42.95 -11.04
CA ASP A 451 -5.89 -42.34 -9.84
C ASP A 451 -6.61 -43.41 -9.00
N PRO A 452 -6.03 -43.83 -7.86
CA PRO A 452 -6.66 -44.81 -6.96
C PRO A 452 -8.03 -44.37 -6.41
N HIS A 453 -8.33 -43.08 -6.42
CA HIS A 453 -9.59 -42.54 -5.89
C HIS A 453 -10.64 -42.25 -6.98
N GLY A 454 -10.28 -42.31 -8.26
CA GLY A 454 -11.17 -42.03 -9.39
C GLY A 454 -11.55 -40.56 -9.62
N SER A 455 -11.53 -39.72 -8.59
CA SER A 455 -11.98 -38.31 -8.64
C SER A 455 -11.31 -37.47 -9.75
N LEU A 456 -10.00 -37.62 -9.97
CA LEU A 456 -9.29 -36.88 -11.02
C LEU A 456 -9.73 -37.36 -12.41
N ILE A 457 -10.05 -38.64 -12.56
CA ILE A 457 -10.47 -39.23 -13.83
C ILE A 457 -11.85 -38.69 -14.21
N GLU A 458 -12.80 -38.69 -13.27
CA GLU A 458 -14.13 -38.09 -13.46
C GLU A 458 -14.05 -36.62 -13.87
N ASP A 459 -13.11 -35.87 -13.27
CA ASP A 459 -12.87 -34.45 -13.55
C ASP A 459 -12.25 -34.17 -14.93
N ILE A 460 -11.56 -35.14 -15.56
CA ILE A 460 -10.92 -34.95 -16.88
C ILE A 460 -11.76 -35.50 -18.04
N LEU A 461 -12.60 -36.51 -17.81
CA LEU A 461 -13.42 -37.15 -18.84
C LEU A 461 -14.23 -36.13 -19.68
N PRO A 462 -14.88 -35.10 -19.10
CA PRO A 462 -15.64 -34.10 -19.86
C PRO A 462 -14.79 -33.23 -20.81
N PHE A 463 -13.46 -33.22 -20.64
CA PHE A 463 -12.54 -32.42 -21.44
C PHE A 463 -11.91 -33.18 -22.61
N ILE A 464 -12.24 -34.47 -22.77
CA ILE A 464 -11.75 -35.26 -23.90
C ILE A 464 -12.43 -34.76 -25.20
N PRO A 465 -11.67 -34.43 -26.25
CA PRO A 465 -12.24 -34.03 -27.53
C PRO A 465 -13.12 -35.14 -28.12
N ARG A 466 -14.25 -34.76 -28.73
CA ARG A 466 -15.20 -35.72 -29.31
C ARG A 466 -14.58 -36.63 -30.35
N GLU A 467 -13.69 -36.08 -31.20
CA GLU A 467 -12.94 -36.85 -32.20
C GLU A 467 -12.01 -37.93 -31.63
N ARG A 468 -11.74 -37.93 -30.32
CA ARG A 468 -10.88 -38.90 -29.63
C ARG A 468 -11.64 -39.84 -28.69
N ALA A 469 -12.97 -39.79 -28.67
CA ALA A 469 -13.76 -40.60 -27.73
C ALA A 469 -13.50 -42.11 -27.87
N ASP A 470 -13.27 -42.58 -29.11
CA ASP A 470 -12.98 -43.98 -29.41
C ASP A 470 -11.56 -44.41 -28.99
N ASP A 471 -10.64 -43.47 -28.74
CA ASP A 471 -9.28 -43.75 -28.26
C ASP A 471 -9.21 -43.89 -26.73
N VAL A 472 -10.32 -43.68 -26.02
CA VAL A 472 -10.34 -43.63 -24.56
C VAL A 472 -10.50 -45.03 -23.98
N ILE A 473 -9.49 -45.46 -23.22
CA ILE A 473 -9.56 -46.65 -22.38
C ILE A 473 -9.81 -46.19 -20.94
N TYR A 474 -11.02 -46.45 -20.45
CA TYR A 474 -11.37 -46.28 -19.03
C TYR A 474 -11.36 -47.66 -18.38
N PHE A 475 -10.42 -47.85 -17.45
CA PHE A 475 -10.25 -49.10 -16.71
C PHE A 475 -10.52 -48.85 -15.23
N ASP A 476 -11.68 -49.34 -14.76
CA ASP A 476 -12.03 -49.38 -13.35
C ASP A 476 -12.20 -50.85 -12.91
N PRO A 477 -11.27 -51.41 -12.10
CA PRO A 477 -11.38 -52.77 -11.59
C PRO A 477 -12.63 -53.03 -10.73
N ALA A 478 -13.27 -51.98 -10.20
CA ALA A 478 -14.49 -52.10 -9.40
C ALA A 478 -15.78 -52.04 -10.24
N ASP A 479 -15.69 -51.69 -11.53
CA ASP A 479 -16.84 -51.65 -12.43
C ASP A 479 -17.27 -53.06 -12.84
N MET A 480 -18.37 -53.52 -12.24
CA MET A 480 -18.98 -54.82 -12.52
C MET A 480 -19.99 -54.76 -13.68
N GLU A 481 -20.43 -53.57 -14.10
CA GLU A 481 -21.36 -53.42 -15.23
C GLU A 481 -20.63 -53.49 -16.57
N ARG A 482 -19.42 -52.93 -16.64
CA ARG A 482 -18.57 -52.94 -17.83
C ARG A 482 -17.12 -53.35 -17.50
N PRO A 483 -16.90 -54.60 -17.06
CA PRO A 483 -15.55 -55.07 -16.71
C PRO A 483 -14.66 -55.12 -17.95
N LEU A 484 -13.44 -54.61 -17.82
CA LEU A 484 -12.42 -54.66 -18.86
C LEU A 484 -11.31 -55.62 -18.40
N GLY A 485 -10.98 -56.61 -19.24
CA GLY A 485 -9.97 -57.62 -18.91
C GLY A 485 -8.56 -57.12 -19.23
N MET A 486 -7.63 -57.30 -18.31
CA MET A 486 -6.20 -57.09 -18.54
C MET A 486 -5.46 -58.38 -18.20
N ASN A 487 -4.80 -58.98 -19.18
CA ASN A 487 -3.97 -60.16 -18.96
C ASN A 487 -2.53 -59.73 -18.70
N LEU A 488 -2.12 -59.76 -17.43
CA LEU A 488 -0.75 -59.44 -17.02
C LEU A 488 0.29 -60.44 -17.53
N LEU A 489 -0.12 -61.59 -18.10
CA LEU A 489 0.76 -62.63 -18.65
C LEU A 489 0.75 -62.67 -20.19
N GLU A 490 0.20 -61.64 -20.82
CA GLU A 490 0.15 -61.53 -22.28
C GLU A 490 1.54 -61.23 -22.85
N GLY A 491 1.93 -61.97 -23.89
CA GLY A 491 3.19 -61.79 -24.62
C GLY A 491 3.10 -62.47 -25.98
N GLU A 492 3.70 -61.88 -27.00
CA GLU A 492 3.63 -62.40 -28.37
C GLU A 492 4.67 -63.50 -28.59
N THR A 493 5.86 -63.33 -28.00
CA THR A 493 6.99 -64.26 -28.10
C THR A 493 7.20 -65.09 -26.82
N TRP A 494 8.00 -66.15 -26.90
CA TRP A 494 8.32 -66.98 -25.73
C TRP A 494 9.18 -66.19 -24.73
N GLU A 495 10.12 -65.41 -25.24
CA GLU A 495 11.01 -64.54 -24.48
C GLU A 495 10.23 -63.46 -23.73
N GLU A 496 9.24 -62.83 -24.36
CA GLU A 496 8.35 -61.87 -23.69
C GLU A 496 7.52 -62.54 -22.60
N LYS A 497 6.96 -63.73 -22.85
CA LYS A 497 6.19 -64.45 -21.82
C LYS A 497 7.04 -64.79 -20.60
N GLU A 498 8.30 -65.18 -20.81
CA GLU A 498 9.23 -65.47 -19.72
C GLU A 498 9.57 -64.19 -18.93
N LEU A 499 9.87 -63.08 -19.62
CA LEU A 499 10.12 -61.78 -18.98
C LEU A 499 8.93 -61.28 -18.17
N VAL A 500 7.73 -61.33 -18.76
CA VAL A 500 6.47 -60.90 -18.13
C VAL A 500 6.14 -61.76 -16.90
N ALA A 501 6.33 -63.09 -16.99
CA ALA A 501 6.14 -63.97 -15.83
C ALA A 501 7.12 -63.67 -14.70
N LEU A 502 8.37 -63.33 -15.04
CA LEU A 502 9.42 -62.97 -14.07
C LEU A 502 9.14 -61.61 -13.42
N ASP A 503 8.66 -60.62 -14.18
CA ASP A 503 8.22 -59.32 -13.66
C ASP A 503 6.99 -59.45 -12.76
N ALA A 504 6.00 -60.26 -13.15
CA ALA A 504 4.84 -60.55 -12.31
C ALA A 504 5.26 -61.21 -10.99
N MET A 505 6.18 -62.18 -11.04
CA MET A 505 6.78 -62.79 -9.85
C MET A 505 7.49 -61.75 -8.98
N ASN A 506 8.30 -60.86 -9.57
CA ASN A 506 9.00 -59.79 -8.85
C ASN A 506 8.03 -58.80 -8.18
N ILE A 507 6.91 -58.47 -8.83
CA ILE A 507 5.84 -57.65 -8.24
C ILE A 507 5.24 -58.36 -7.02
N MET A 508 4.93 -59.65 -7.14
CA MET A 508 4.39 -60.44 -6.02
C MET A 508 5.39 -60.53 -4.87
N ILE A 509 6.67 -60.76 -5.15
CA ILE A 509 7.74 -60.76 -4.13
C ILE A 509 7.79 -59.40 -3.43
N LYS A 510 7.83 -58.28 -4.16
CA LYS A 510 7.84 -56.95 -3.52
C LYS A 510 6.60 -56.65 -2.68
N LEU A 511 5.43 -57.14 -3.09
CA LEU A 511 4.18 -56.89 -2.38
C LEU A 511 4.00 -57.77 -1.14
N PHE A 512 4.57 -58.98 -1.13
CA PHE A 512 4.28 -60.01 -0.13
C PHE A 512 5.50 -60.58 0.62
N ASP A 513 6.73 -60.29 0.18
CA ASP A 513 7.98 -60.84 0.73
C ASP A 513 8.81 -59.78 1.50
N GLU A 514 8.28 -58.56 1.67
CA GLU A 514 8.80 -57.56 2.63
C GLU A 514 8.22 -57.78 4.06
N GLU A 515 8.26 -59.04 4.56
CA GLU A 515 8.21 -59.33 6.01
C GLU A 515 9.60 -59.50 6.61
#